data_AF-A0A2G9S1G4-F1
#
_entry.id   AF-A0A2G9S1G4-F1
#
_cell.length_a   1.000
_cell.length_b   1.000
_cell.length_c   1.000
_cell.angle_alpha   90.00
_cell.angle_beta   90.00
_cell.angle_gamma   90.00
#
_symmetry.space_group_name_H-M   'P 1'
#
loop_
_entity.id
_entity.type
_entity.pdbx_description
1 polymer ?
#
loop_
_entity_poly.entity_id
_entity_poly.type
_entity_poly.pdbx_seq_one_letter_code
_entity_poly.pdbx_strand_id
1 'polypeptide(L)'
;MAVVERHLQQIDRCIYPKLRDYVLAVEAYHAVIKYYPQQEPQLLSGIGRIFLQIGDIKTAEKYFQDAENVIQNLVNKDEPEKKIIVLMNRAFQHLGQNNFAEAHKFFTEVLKVDPTNTVANNNAAVCLLYLGKLKESLRHLEGLVQQDPKHYLHESVLFNLTTMYELESSRSMQKKQALLEAVAVKEGDSFNTQCLKLL
;
A
#
# COMPACT_ATOMS: atom_id res chain seq x y z
N MET A 1 -17.91 7.06 8.73
CA MET A 1 -17.15 6.37 7.67
C MET A 1 -15.87 7.14 7.35
N ALA A 2 -15.90 8.27 6.64
CA ALA A 2 -14.69 9.00 6.22
C ALA A 2 -13.78 9.56 7.33
N VAL A 3 -14.31 9.88 8.52
CA VAL A 3 -13.51 10.37 9.66
C VAL A 3 -12.68 9.25 10.29
N VAL A 4 -13.21 8.02 10.33
CA VAL A 4 -12.53 6.85 10.91
C VAL A 4 -11.44 6.35 9.96
N GLU A 5 -11.69 6.32 8.65
CA GLU A 5 -10.65 6.01 7.65
C GLU A 5 -9.52 7.03 7.67
N ARG A 6 -9.82 8.33 7.80
CA ARG A 6 -8.78 9.36 7.98
C ARG A 6 -8.00 9.16 9.27
N HIS A 7 -8.65 8.77 10.37
CA HIS A 7 -7.97 8.44 11.62
C HIS A 7 -7.12 7.17 11.52
N LEU A 8 -7.56 6.14 10.79
CA LEU A 8 -6.78 4.93 10.53
C LEU A 8 -5.56 5.23 9.66
N GLN A 9 -5.72 6.05 8.60
CA GLN A 9 -4.60 6.53 7.80
C GLN A 9 -3.65 7.44 8.62
N GLN A 10 -4.17 8.27 9.53
CA GLN A 10 -3.36 9.05 10.45
C GLN A 10 -2.62 8.19 11.46
N ILE A 11 -3.24 7.13 11.98
CA ILE A 11 -2.63 6.16 12.90
C ILE A 11 -1.51 5.42 12.17
N ASP A 12 -1.77 4.88 10.97
CA ASP A 12 -0.75 4.23 10.14
C ASP A 12 0.41 5.18 9.79
N ARG A 13 0.13 6.48 9.56
CA ARG A 13 1.14 7.52 9.27
C ARG A 13 1.90 8.01 10.52
N CYS A 14 1.26 8.03 11.69
CA CYS A 14 1.88 8.39 12.97
C CYS A 14 2.75 7.27 13.55
N ILE A 15 2.44 6.00 13.26
CA ILE A 15 3.23 4.84 13.70
C ILE A 15 4.49 4.67 12.84
N TYR A 16 4.46 5.15 11.59
CA TYR A 16 5.52 4.97 10.58
C TYR A 16 6.95 5.36 11.03
N PRO A 17 7.21 6.36 11.91
CA PRO A 17 8.58 6.71 12.30
C PRO A 17 9.10 6.08 13.60
N LYS A 18 8.32 5.27 14.36
CA LYS A 18 8.82 4.68 15.62
C LYS A 18 8.39 3.22 15.77
N LEU A 19 9.30 2.32 15.38
CA LEU A 19 9.36 0.88 15.72
C LEU A 19 9.22 0.55 17.24
N ARG A 20 9.04 1.55 18.11
CA ARG A 20 9.14 1.41 19.56
C ARG A 20 7.80 1.19 20.28
N ASP A 21 6.65 1.46 19.64
CA ASP A 21 5.34 1.37 20.30
C ASP A 21 4.29 0.57 19.47
N TYR A 22 4.71 -0.46 18.73
CA TYR A 22 3.77 -1.31 17.99
C TYR A 22 2.77 -2.04 18.92
N VAL A 23 3.14 -2.29 20.18
CA VAL A 23 2.24 -2.87 21.20
C VAL A 23 1.06 -1.94 21.46
N LEU A 24 1.31 -0.64 21.65
CA LEU A 24 0.26 0.35 21.85
C LEU A 24 -0.63 0.50 20.60
N ALA A 25 -0.04 0.39 19.41
CA ALA A 25 -0.82 0.37 18.17
C ALA A 25 -1.78 -0.83 18.17
N VAL A 26 -1.27 -2.03 18.42
CA VAL A 26 -2.08 -3.25 18.48
C VAL A 26 -3.18 -3.15 19.54
N GLU A 27 -2.89 -2.61 20.72
CA GLU A 27 -3.89 -2.35 21.76
C GLU A 27 -4.96 -1.36 21.31
N ALA A 28 -4.58 -0.27 20.65
CA ALA A 28 -5.51 0.70 20.09
C ALA A 28 -6.42 0.06 19.03
N TYR A 29 -5.87 -0.76 18.13
CA TYR A 29 -6.66 -1.51 17.15
C TYR A 29 -7.69 -2.42 17.85
N HIS A 30 -7.29 -3.20 18.87
CA HIS A 30 -8.23 -4.03 19.63
C HIS A 30 -9.29 -3.21 20.37
N ALA A 31 -8.93 -2.05 20.90
CA ALA A 31 -9.90 -1.14 21.51
C ALA A 31 -10.92 -0.65 20.48
N VAL A 32 -10.49 -0.27 19.27
CA VAL A 32 -11.40 0.14 18.19
C VAL A 32 -12.30 -1.01 17.75
N ILE A 33 -11.80 -2.24 17.65
CA ILE A 33 -12.61 -3.43 17.33
C ILE A 33 -13.77 -3.58 18.32
N LYS A 34 -13.51 -3.35 19.62
CA LYS A 34 -14.55 -3.42 20.66
C LYS A 34 -15.68 -2.40 20.46
N TYR A 35 -15.38 -1.20 19.96
CA TYR A 35 -16.37 -0.16 19.71
C TYR A 35 -17.02 -0.26 18.32
N TYR A 36 -16.30 -0.82 17.33
CA TYR A 36 -16.72 -0.90 15.93
C TYR A 36 -16.49 -2.30 15.34
N PRO A 37 -17.27 -3.31 15.77
CA PRO A 37 -17.08 -4.71 15.35
C PRO A 37 -17.27 -4.92 13.83
N GLN A 38 -18.01 -4.05 13.16
CA GLN A 38 -18.21 -4.14 11.70
C GLN A 38 -16.91 -3.95 10.89
N GLN A 39 -15.93 -3.25 11.46
CA GLN A 39 -14.63 -2.98 10.84
C GLN A 39 -13.55 -3.97 11.29
N GLU A 40 -13.92 -4.98 12.09
CA GLU A 40 -12.97 -5.95 12.65
C GLU A 40 -12.05 -6.57 11.58
N PRO A 41 -12.54 -7.03 10.40
CA PRO A 41 -11.63 -7.58 9.39
C PRO A 41 -10.58 -6.57 8.90
N GLN A 42 -10.97 -5.31 8.67
CA GLN A 42 -10.04 -4.27 8.23
C GLN A 42 -8.99 -3.94 9.29
N LEU A 43 -9.39 -3.96 10.57
CA LEU A 43 -8.53 -3.66 11.71
C LEU A 43 -7.55 -4.82 11.96
N LEU A 44 -8.00 -6.07 11.89
CA LEU A 44 -7.15 -7.26 11.95
C LEU A 44 -6.11 -7.27 10.82
N SER A 45 -6.52 -6.93 9.59
CA SER A 45 -5.58 -6.71 8.48
C SER A 45 -4.54 -5.62 8.79
N GLY A 46 -4.95 -4.53 9.44
CA GLY A 46 -4.04 -3.47 9.89
C GLY A 46 -2.98 -3.98 10.86
N ILE A 47 -3.41 -4.74 11.88
CA ILE A 47 -2.51 -5.40 12.82
C ILE A 47 -1.54 -6.33 12.09
N GLY A 48 -2.04 -7.16 11.18
CA GLY A 48 -1.21 -8.07 10.37
C GLY A 48 -0.11 -7.33 9.59
N ARG A 49 -0.42 -6.17 9.00
CA ARG A 49 0.57 -5.32 8.30
C ARG A 49 1.64 -4.77 9.25
N ILE A 50 1.27 -4.39 10.48
CA ILE A 50 2.24 -3.93 11.50
C ILE A 50 3.20 -5.07 11.85
N PHE A 51 2.69 -6.29 12.04
CA PHE A 51 3.53 -7.46 12.32
C PHE A 51 4.47 -7.80 11.15
N LEU A 52 4.03 -7.64 9.89
CA LEU A 52 4.93 -7.76 8.74
C LEU A 52 6.06 -6.72 8.75
N GLN A 53 5.76 -5.47 9.11
CA GLN A 53 6.76 -4.41 9.15
C GLN A 53 7.85 -4.65 10.19
N ILE A 54 7.52 -5.28 11.33
CA ILE A 54 8.51 -5.65 12.36
C ILE A 54 9.20 -6.99 12.07
N GLY A 55 8.81 -7.69 10.99
CA GLY A 55 9.39 -8.96 10.55
C GLY A 55 8.79 -10.21 11.19
N ASP A 56 7.75 -10.09 12.01
CA ASP A 56 7.04 -11.25 12.57
C ASP A 56 5.97 -11.76 11.59
N ILE A 57 6.46 -12.48 10.58
CA ILE A 57 5.64 -13.03 9.50
C ILE A 57 4.59 -14.02 10.03
N LYS A 58 4.94 -14.80 11.08
CA LYS A 58 4.05 -15.83 11.63
C LYS A 58 2.84 -15.21 12.31
N THR A 59 3.06 -14.18 13.12
CA THR A 59 1.97 -13.46 13.78
C THR A 59 1.12 -12.71 12.76
N ALA A 60 1.75 -12.09 11.75
CA ALA A 60 1.01 -11.45 10.66
C ALA A 60 0.07 -12.42 9.92
N GLU A 61 0.56 -13.61 9.56
CA GLU A 61 -0.23 -14.66 8.92
C GLU A 61 -1.44 -15.07 9.75
N LYS A 62 -1.26 -15.21 11.07
CA LYS A 62 -2.37 -15.49 11.99
C LYS A 62 -3.44 -14.40 11.93
N TYR A 63 -3.05 -13.12 12.01
CA TYR A 63 -4.01 -12.01 11.96
C TYR A 63 -4.73 -11.90 10.61
N PHE A 64 -4.04 -12.20 9.51
CA PHE A 64 -4.69 -12.27 8.19
C PHE A 64 -5.69 -13.42 8.11
N GLN A 65 -5.35 -14.59 8.66
CA GLN A 65 -6.27 -15.73 8.71
C GLN A 65 -7.48 -15.44 9.61
N ASP A 66 -7.27 -14.78 10.75
CA ASP A 66 -8.36 -14.36 11.64
C ASP A 66 -9.30 -13.39 10.91
N ALA A 67 -8.75 -12.42 10.15
CA ALA A 67 -9.56 -11.52 9.32
C ALA A 67 -10.38 -12.27 8.25
N GLU A 68 -9.78 -13.26 7.57
CA GLU A 68 -10.49 -14.10 6.59
C GLU A 68 -11.60 -14.92 7.26
N ASN A 69 -11.34 -15.49 8.45
CA ASN A 69 -12.32 -16.26 9.20
C ASN A 69 -13.52 -15.41 9.62
N VAL A 70 -13.27 -14.18 10.08
CA VAL A 70 -14.35 -13.23 10.41
C VAL A 70 -15.19 -12.95 9.16
N ILE A 71 -14.56 -12.65 8.02
CA ILE A 71 -15.25 -12.39 6.75
C ILE A 71 -16.11 -13.58 6.33
N GLN A 72 -15.60 -14.81 6.44
CA GLN A 72 -16.31 -16.01 6.03
C GLN A 72 -17.61 -16.25 6.82
N ASN A 73 -17.65 -15.77 8.06
CA ASN A 73 -18.81 -15.85 8.96
C ASN A 73 -19.80 -14.70 8.78
N LEU A 74 -19.48 -13.67 7.99
CA LEU A 74 -20.40 -12.58 7.68
C LEU A 74 -21.43 -13.00 6.63
N VAL A 75 -22.66 -12.50 6.78
CA VAL A 75 -23.76 -12.74 5.83
C VAL A 75 -23.45 -12.12 4.46
N ASN A 76 -22.68 -11.04 4.42
CA ASN A 76 -22.32 -10.26 3.23
C ASN A 76 -20.88 -10.51 2.76
N LYS A 77 -20.36 -11.72 2.94
CA LYS A 77 -18.98 -12.10 2.59
C LYS A 77 -18.59 -11.90 1.12
N ASP A 78 -19.57 -11.93 0.22
CA ASP A 78 -19.36 -11.82 -1.23
C ASP A 78 -19.28 -10.36 -1.72
N GLU A 79 -19.40 -9.39 -0.81
CA GLU A 79 -19.20 -7.98 -1.13
C GLU A 79 -17.79 -7.71 -1.70
N PRO A 80 -17.68 -6.84 -2.71
CA PRO A 80 -16.40 -6.54 -3.35
C PRO A 80 -15.37 -5.99 -2.35
N GLU A 81 -15.81 -5.19 -1.37
CA GLU A 81 -14.94 -4.66 -0.32
C GLU A 81 -14.31 -5.76 0.52
N LYS A 82 -15.08 -6.80 0.88
CA LYS A 82 -14.59 -7.95 1.65
C LYS A 82 -13.64 -8.80 0.83
N LYS A 83 -13.95 -9.02 -0.44
CA LYS A 83 -13.06 -9.70 -1.38
C LYS A 83 -11.71 -8.99 -1.53
N ILE A 84 -11.72 -7.65 -1.62
CA ILE A 84 -10.49 -6.84 -1.68
C ILE A 84 -9.64 -7.05 -0.42
N ILE A 85 -10.24 -7.05 0.78
CA ILE A 85 -9.51 -7.28 2.04
C ILE A 85 -8.77 -8.62 2.02
N VAL A 86 -9.46 -9.69 1.63
CA VAL A 86 -8.88 -11.04 1.56
C VAL A 86 -7.72 -11.08 0.55
N LEU A 87 -7.94 -10.55 -0.67
CA LEU A 87 -6.90 -10.53 -1.70
C LEU A 87 -5.68 -9.71 -1.28
N MET A 88 -5.89 -8.55 -0.63
CA MET A 88 -4.82 -7.71 -0.12
C MET A 88 -4.01 -8.42 0.98
N ASN A 89 -4.68 -9.08 1.93
CA ASN A 89 -4.02 -9.84 2.99
C ASN A 89 -3.10 -10.93 2.43
N ARG A 90 -3.61 -11.72 1.47
CA ARG A 90 -2.81 -12.76 0.80
C ARG A 90 -1.63 -12.18 0.02
N ALA A 91 -1.84 -11.05 -0.67
CA ALA A 91 -0.76 -10.36 -1.35
C ALA A 91 0.36 -9.92 -0.38
N PHE A 92 -0.01 -9.35 0.77
CA PHE A 92 0.94 -8.94 1.79
C PHE A 92 1.65 -10.12 2.47
N GLN A 93 0.94 -11.24 2.69
CA GLN A 93 1.54 -12.47 3.21
C GLN A 93 2.62 -12.99 2.25
N HIS A 94 2.32 -13.06 0.95
CA HIS A 94 3.31 -13.45 -0.06
C HIS A 94 4.47 -12.46 -0.17
N LEU A 95 4.21 -11.15 -0.03
CA LEU A 95 5.28 -10.15 0.08
C LEU A 95 6.21 -10.43 1.27
N GLY A 96 5.65 -10.70 2.45
CA GLY A 96 6.44 -11.03 3.65
C GLY A 96 7.30 -12.30 3.49
N GLN A 97 6.85 -13.23 2.64
CA GLN A 97 7.58 -14.45 2.30
C GLN A 97 8.57 -14.29 1.14
N ASN A 98 8.74 -13.08 0.59
CA ASN A 98 9.51 -12.80 -0.63
C ASN A 98 9.00 -13.51 -1.90
N ASN A 99 7.74 -13.95 -1.89
CA ASN A 99 7.06 -14.57 -3.02
C ASN A 99 6.45 -13.50 -3.94
N PHE A 100 7.30 -12.67 -4.56
CA PHE A 100 6.88 -11.49 -5.33
C PHE A 100 5.98 -11.81 -6.53
N ALA A 101 6.13 -12.99 -7.15
CA ALA A 101 5.29 -13.41 -8.28
C ALA A 101 3.83 -13.64 -7.88
N GLU A 102 3.59 -14.37 -6.80
CA GLU A 102 2.23 -14.58 -6.29
C GLU A 102 1.67 -13.30 -5.67
N ALA A 103 2.49 -12.51 -4.95
CA ALA A 103 2.07 -11.21 -4.46
C ALA A 103 1.56 -10.30 -5.60
N HIS A 104 2.31 -10.20 -6.70
CA HIS A 104 1.91 -9.45 -7.89
C HIS A 104 0.57 -9.92 -8.45
N LYS A 105 0.36 -11.23 -8.54
CA LYS A 105 -0.89 -11.83 -9.02
C LYS A 105 -2.07 -11.43 -8.13
N PHE A 106 -1.94 -11.53 -6.81
CA PHE A 106 -3.00 -11.10 -5.90
C PHE A 106 -3.29 -9.60 -5.97
N PHE A 107 -2.27 -8.74 -6.07
CA PHE A 107 -2.50 -7.31 -6.32
C PHE A 107 -3.21 -7.06 -7.64
N THR A 108 -2.86 -7.80 -8.70
CA THR A 108 -3.55 -7.71 -9.99
C THR A 108 -5.01 -8.13 -9.87
N GLU A 109 -5.34 -9.14 -9.08
CA GLU A 109 -6.74 -9.52 -8.80
C GLU A 109 -7.48 -8.42 -8.02
N VAL A 110 -6.83 -7.74 -7.07
CA VAL A 110 -7.41 -6.55 -6.41
C VAL A 110 -7.75 -5.48 -7.44
N LEU A 111 -6.83 -5.20 -8.36
CA LEU A 111 -7.01 -4.18 -9.40
C LEU A 111 -8.08 -4.53 -10.43
N LYS A 112 -8.48 -5.81 -10.57
CA LYS A 112 -9.66 -6.19 -11.36
C LYS A 112 -10.98 -5.82 -10.67
N VAL A 113 -10.99 -5.75 -9.33
CA VAL A 113 -12.17 -5.38 -8.54
C VAL A 113 -12.22 -3.87 -8.33
N ASP A 114 -11.07 -3.27 -7.96
CA ASP A 114 -10.89 -1.83 -7.77
C ASP A 114 -9.62 -1.38 -8.53
N PRO A 115 -9.77 -0.95 -9.80
CA PRO A 115 -8.64 -0.46 -10.61
C PRO A 115 -7.98 0.79 -10.03
N THR A 116 -8.71 1.54 -9.20
CA THR A 116 -8.25 2.82 -8.62
C THR A 116 -7.50 2.67 -7.30
N ASN A 117 -7.32 1.43 -6.84
CA ASN A 117 -6.67 1.15 -5.57
C ASN A 117 -5.20 1.56 -5.60
N THR A 118 -4.86 2.68 -4.96
CA THR A 118 -3.50 3.25 -4.98
C THR A 118 -2.50 2.32 -4.30
N VAL A 119 -2.91 1.63 -3.22
CA VAL A 119 -2.05 0.71 -2.46
C VAL A 119 -1.74 -0.54 -3.28
N ALA A 120 -2.73 -1.15 -3.94
CA ALA A 120 -2.51 -2.32 -4.79
C ALA A 120 -1.67 -1.98 -6.02
N ASN A 121 -1.93 -0.84 -6.67
CA ASN A 121 -1.14 -0.36 -7.81
C ASN A 121 0.33 -0.15 -7.44
N ASN A 122 0.59 0.51 -6.31
CA ASN A 122 1.95 0.74 -5.84
C ASN A 122 2.68 -0.57 -5.52
N ASN A 123 2.04 -1.47 -4.78
CA ASN A 123 2.66 -2.74 -4.40
C ASN A 123 2.82 -3.70 -5.60
N ALA A 124 1.94 -3.67 -6.59
CA ALA A 124 2.13 -4.41 -7.83
C ALA A 124 3.39 -3.94 -8.57
N ALA A 125 3.60 -2.62 -8.67
CA ALA A 125 4.82 -2.08 -9.25
C ALA A 125 6.07 -2.46 -8.46
N VAL A 126 6.02 -2.43 -7.13
CA VAL A 126 7.12 -2.89 -6.27
C VAL A 126 7.41 -4.38 -6.51
N CYS A 127 6.39 -5.22 -6.65
CA CYS A 127 6.61 -6.63 -7.00
C CYS A 127 7.31 -6.78 -8.36
N LEU A 128 6.91 -6.01 -9.37
CA LEU A 128 7.58 -6.01 -10.69
C LEU A 128 9.05 -5.61 -10.58
N LEU A 129 9.39 -4.65 -9.72
CA LEU A 129 10.76 -4.26 -9.45
C LEU A 129 11.57 -5.44 -8.88
N TYR A 130 11.06 -6.11 -7.84
CA TYR A 130 11.74 -7.26 -7.22
C TYR A 130 11.84 -8.47 -8.16
N LEU A 131 10.95 -8.59 -9.14
CA LEU A 131 11.03 -9.60 -10.20
C LEU A 131 12.03 -9.22 -11.33
N GLY A 132 12.76 -8.11 -11.20
CA GLY A 132 13.71 -7.62 -12.19
C GLY A 132 13.07 -6.92 -13.40
N LYS A 133 11.76 -6.70 -13.37
CA LYS A 133 10.98 -6.06 -14.45
C LYS A 133 10.89 -4.55 -14.27
N LEU A 134 12.05 -3.90 -14.07
CA LEU A 134 12.16 -2.46 -13.78
C LEU A 134 11.39 -1.59 -14.79
N LYS A 135 11.52 -1.87 -16.09
CA LYS A 135 10.85 -1.10 -17.15
C LYS A 135 9.32 -1.25 -17.15
N GLU A 136 8.80 -2.42 -16.74
CA GLU A 136 7.35 -2.62 -16.61
C GLU A 136 6.83 -1.87 -15.39
N SER A 137 7.55 -1.96 -14.27
CA SER A 137 7.24 -1.25 -13.03
C SER A 137 7.18 0.28 -13.21
N LEU A 138 8.20 0.86 -13.86
CA LEU A 138 8.26 2.28 -14.18
C LEU A 138 7.07 2.71 -15.05
N ARG A 139 6.83 2.02 -16.17
CA ARG A 139 5.71 2.34 -17.07
C ARG A 139 4.36 2.28 -16.35
N HIS A 140 4.18 1.33 -15.44
CA HIS A 140 2.95 1.18 -14.66
C HIS A 140 2.71 2.41 -13.77
N LEU A 141 3.68 2.78 -12.93
CA LEU A 141 3.54 3.92 -12.02
C LEU A 141 3.51 5.26 -12.75
N GLU A 142 4.34 5.45 -13.78
CA GLU A 142 4.32 6.66 -14.61
C GLU A 142 2.96 6.85 -15.29
N GLY A 143 2.38 5.79 -15.84
CA GLY A 143 1.06 5.83 -16.47
C GLY A 143 -0.03 6.26 -15.50
N LEU A 144 -0.03 5.72 -14.28
CA LEU A 144 -0.99 6.08 -13.23
C LEU A 144 -0.85 7.55 -12.80
N VAL A 145 0.38 7.98 -12.53
CA VAL A 145 0.65 9.38 -12.14
C VAL A 145 0.31 10.34 -13.27
N GLN A 146 0.55 9.97 -14.53
CA GLN A 146 0.15 10.78 -15.67
C GLN A 146 -1.37 10.84 -15.84
N GLN A 147 -2.09 9.76 -15.55
CA GLN A 147 -3.55 9.72 -15.65
C GLN A 147 -4.21 10.63 -14.63
N ASP A 148 -3.86 10.48 -13.35
CA ASP A 148 -4.40 11.30 -12.26
C ASP A 148 -3.34 11.52 -11.16
N PRO A 149 -2.56 12.60 -11.27
CA PRO A 149 -1.56 12.93 -10.25
C PRO A 149 -2.18 13.11 -8.86
N LYS A 150 -3.36 13.74 -8.74
CA LYS A 150 -3.98 14.01 -7.44
C LYS A 150 -4.29 12.74 -6.67
N HIS A 151 -4.72 11.72 -7.41
CA HIS A 151 -5.13 10.44 -6.83
C HIS A 151 -3.94 9.50 -6.61
N TYR A 152 -3.00 9.40 -7.55
CA TYR A 152 -1.93 8.41 -7.49
C TYR A 152 -0.61 8.93 -6.91
N LEU A 153 -0.41 10.24 -6.85
CA LEU A 153 0.84 10.83 -6.39
C LEU A 153 0.83 11.01 -4.87
N HIS A 154 1.39 10.01 -4.19
CA HIS A 154 1.65 10.06 -2.76
C HIS A 154 3.11 9.74 -2.46
N GLU A 155 3.55 10.04 -1.25
CA GLU A 155 4.94 9.93 -0.79
C GLU A 155 5.57 8.56 -1.10
N SER A 156 4.81 7.47 -0.95
CA SER A 156 5.27 6.10 -1.23
C SER A 156 5.51 5.83 -2.72
N VAL A 157 4.60 6.28 -3.60
CA VAL A 157 4.74 6.14 -5.05
C VAL A 157 5.92 6.97 -5.55
N LEU A 158 6.07 8.18 -5.01
CA LEU A 158 7.18 9.06 -5.36
C LEU A 158 8.53 8.49 -4.94
N PHE A 159 8.63 7.96 -3.71
CA PHE A 159 9.82 7.27 -3.23
C PHE A 159 10.17 6.09 -4.15
N ASN A 160 9.19 5.24 -4.47
CA ASN A 160 9.38 4.08 -5.34
C ASN A 160 9.83 4.46 -6.75
N LEU A 161 9.21 5.45 -7.38
CA LEU A 161 9.62 5.97 -8.70
C LEU A 161 11.05 6.52 -8.66
N THR A 162 11.40 7.27 -7.60
CA THR A 162 12.75 7.83 -7.41
C THR A 162 13.79 6.73 -7.33
N THR A 163 13.55 5.69 -6.51
CA THR A 163 14.42 4.52 -6.40
C THR A 163 14.56 3.78 -7.73
N MET A 164 13.46 3.58 -8.46
CA MET A 164 13.50 2.92 -9.77
C MET A 164 14.30 3.72 -10.80
N TYR A 165 14.19 5.05 -10.83
CA TYR A 165 14.98 5.88 -11.71
C TYR A 165 16.47 5.84 -11.40
N GLU A 166 16.85 5.80 -10.12
CA GLU A 166 18.24 5.61 -9.71
C GLU A 166 18.80 4.26 -10.19
N LEU A 167 18.01 3.20 -10.08
CA LEU A 167 18.38 1.86 -10.56
C LEU A 167 18.51 1.79 -12.10
N GLU A 168 17.76 2.59 -12.84
CA GLU A 168 17.79 2.59 -14.31
C GLU A 168 19.08 3.22 -14.90
N SER A 169 19.95 3.79 -14.04
CA SER A 169 21.33 4.27 -14.26
C SER A 169 21.56 5.36 -15.33
N SER A 170 20.99 5.23 -16.52
CA SER A 170 21.40 6.01 -17.70
C SER A 170 20.68 7.34 -17.90
N ARG A 171 19.53 7.58 -17.24
CA ARG A 171 18.68 8.78 -17.43
C ARG A 171 17.94 9.25 -16.17
N SER A 172 18.43 8.86 -14.98
CA SER A 172 17.76 9.10 -13.69
C SER A 172 17.36 10.57 -13.50
N MET A 173 18.28 11.51 -13.74
CA MET A 173 18.05 12.94 -13.53
C MET A 173 16.98 13.52 -14.47
N GLN A 174 17.03 13.16 -15.76
CA GLN A 174 16.08 13.67 -16.76
C GLN A 174 14.67 13.12 -16.54
N LYS A 175 14.54 11.86 -16.12
CA LYS A 175 13.23 11.27 -15.83
C LYS A 175 12.63 11.81 -14.53
N LYS A 176 13.44 11.99 -13.48
CA LYS A 176 13.02 12.68 -12.26
C LYS A 176 12.52 14.09 -12.57
N GLN A 177 13.25 14.84 -13.40
CA GLN A 177 12.86 16.19 -13.82
C GLN A 177 11.59 16.21 -14.69
N ALA A 178 11.43 15.28 -15.63
CA ALA A 178 10.21 15.16 -16.43
C ALA A 178 8.97 14.77 -15.60
N LEU A 179 9.15 13.88 -14.61
CA LEU A 179 8.07 13.54 -13.67
C LEU A 179 7.67 14.77 -12.85
N LEU A 180 8.65 15.51 -12.35
CA LEU A 180 8.46 16.78 -11.65
C LEU A 180 7.70 17.81 -12.47
N GLU A 181 8.09 18.02 -13.72
CA GLU A 181 7.42 18.94 -14.64
C GLU A 181 5.98 18.48 -14.92
N ALA A 182 5.77 17.18 -15.15
CA ALA A 182 4.43 16.61 -15.37
C ALA A 182 3.51 16.78 -14.15
N VAL A 183 4.07 16.72 -12.94
CA VAL A 183 3.37 16.94 -11.68
C VAL A 183 3.08 18.42 -11.46
N ALA A 184 4.09 19.28 -11.61
CA ALA A 184 3.97 20.72 -11.40
C ALA A 184 2.94 21.37 -12.35
N VAL A 185 2.87 20.90 -13.60
CA VAL A 185 1.90 21.38 -14.60
C VAL A 185 0.45 20.99 -14.26
N LYS A 186 0.23 19.91 -13.50
CA LYS A 186 -1.11 19.38 -13.17
C LYS A 186 -1.60 19.69 -11.75
N GLU A 187 -0.70 19.94 -10.81
CA GLU A 187 -1.01 20.18 -9.38
C GLU A 187 -0.93 21.66 -8.95
N GLY A 188 -0.15 22.51 -9.63
CA GLY A 188 0.17 23.84 -9.09
C GLY A 188 0.99 23.79 -7.79
N ASP A 189 1.06 24.89 -7.05
CA ASP A 189 1.97 25.10 -5.91
C ASP A 189 1.72 24.24 -4.65
N SER A 190 0.71 23.36 -4.65
CA SER A 190 0.38 22.50 -3.49
C SER A 190 1.27 21.26 -3.34
N PHE A 191 2.18 21.00 -4.28
CA PHE A 191 3.02 19.80 -4.27
C PHE A 191 4.32 20.00 -3.48
N ASN A 192 4.55 19.18 -2.43
CA ASN A 192 5.78 19.24 -1.65
C ASN A 192 6.95 18.58 -2.41
N THR A 193 7.71 19.41 -3.14
CA THR A 193 8.88 19.02 -3.94
C THR A 193 10.07 18.51 -3.11
N GLN A 194 10.04 18.63 -1.77
CA GLN A 194 11.11 18.14 -0.89
C GLN A 194 11.24 16.61 -0.91
N CYS A 195 10.17 15.88 -1.27
CA CYS A 195 10.17 14.42 -1.29
C CYS A 195 11.01 13.82 -2.44
N LEU A 196 11.43 14.62 -3.42
CA LEU A 196 12.19 14.13 -4.59
C LEU A 196 13.69 14.00 -4.36
N LYS A 197 14.22 14.47 -3.22
CA LYS A 197 15.68 14.56 -2.97
C LYS A 197 16.42 14.96 -4.26
N LEU A 198 16.09 16.13 -4.80
CA LEU A 198 16.80 16.74 -5.92
C LEU A 198 18.23 17.22 -5.54
N LEU A 199 18.72 16.86 -4.34
CA LEU A 199 20.04 17.15 -3.80
C LEU A 199 20.64 15.86 -3.25
#